data_AF-A0A661VLT3-F1
#
_entry.id   AF-A0A661VLT3-F1
#
_cell.length_a   1.000
_cell.length_b   1.000
_cell.length_c   1.000
_cell.angle_alpha   90.00
_cell.angle_beta   90.00
_cell.angle_gamma   90.00
#
_symmetry.space_group_name_H-M   'P 1'
#
loop_
_entity.id
_entity.type
_entity.pdbx_description
1 polymer ?
#
loop_
_entity_poly.entity_id
_entity_poly.type
_entity_poly.pdbx_seq_one_letter_code
_entity_poly.pdbx_strand_id
1 'polypeptide(L)'
;MGMKLDRVSIDQREAMVLKRFPAGGYSPGFMVLDRFLVMGTSEDTLAQLVDISEGKGLPLAKNKAFAQPLDLLGDKNLMLYINLQKIINMVAGSLPHDYEHKYLPYLKPLETFLIAGSATPEAGTATFLITISE
;
A
#
# COMPACT_ATOMS: atom_id res chain seq x y z
N MET A 1 22.03 0.81 19.14
CA MET A 1 22.63 1.18 17.84
C MET A 1 21.48 1.57 16.91
N GLY A 2 21.32 2.85 16.58
CA GLY A 2 20.19 3.35 15.79
C GLY A 2 20.31 3.00 14.30
N MET A 3 19.19 2.84 13.61
CA MET A 3 19.20 2.78 12.15
C MET A 3 19.56 4.16 11.59
N LYS A 4 20.60 4.22 10.75
CA LYS A 4 21.01 5.44 10.06
C LYS A 4 20.19 5.58 8.78
N LEU A 5 19.54 6.72 8.63
CA LEU A 5 18.88 7.12 7.38
C LEU A 5 19.79 8.10 6.63
N ASP A 6 19.85 7.94 5.32
CA ASP A 6 20.58 8.83 4.42
C ASP A 6 19.60 9.83 3.80
N ARG A 7 20.03 11.08 3.69
CA ARG A 7 19.27 12.11 2.97
C ARG A 7 19.54 11.96 1.47
N VAL A 8 18.47 11.93 0.68
CA VAL A 8 18.54 11.90 -0.78
C VAL A 8 17.59 12.94 -1.38
N SER A 9 17.86 13.33 -2.62
CA SER A 9 16.97 14.19 -3.40
C SER A 9 16.25 13.34 -4.45
N ILE A 10 14.92 13.34 -4.41
CA ILE A 10 14.04 12.67 -5.38
C ILE A 10 13.19 13.77 -6.01
N ASP A 11 13.35 14.02 -7.31
CA ASP A 11 12.63 15.07 -8.06
C ASP A 11 12.59 16.43 -7.33
N GLN A 12 13.77 16.90 -6.92
CA GLN A 12 13.98 18.16 -6.17
C GLN A 12 13.35 18.21 -4.77
N ARG A 13 12.86 17.08 -4.26
CA ARG A 13 12.32 16.96 -2.90
C ARG A 13 13.26 16.13 -2.02
N GLU A 14 13.40 16.54 -0.75
CA GLU A 14 14.20 15.80 0.21
C GLU A 14 13.46 14.55 0.71
N ALA A 15 14.16 13.41 0.73
CA ALA A 15 13.69 12.16 1.31
C ALA A 15 14.74 11.56 2.26
N MET A 16 14.28 10.78 3.23
CA MET A 16 15.12 10.03 4.16
C MET A 16 14.97 8.55 3.86
N VAL A 17 16.07 7.87 3.51
CA VAL A 17 16.05 6.47 3.05
C VAL A 17 17.05 5.60 3.79
N LEU A 18 16.72 4.32 3.95
CA LEU A 18 17.61 3.32 4.53
C LEU A 18 18.35 2.58 3.41
N LYS A 19 19.63 2.92 3.16
CA LYS A 19 20.44 2.30 2.09
C LYS A 19 21.09 0.96 2.47
N ARG A 20 20.49 0.22 3.40
CA ARG A 20 21.09 -1.00 3.97
C ARG A 20 20.95 -2.25 3.10
N PHE A 21 20.02 -2.27 2.14
CA PHE A 21 19.68 -3.47 1.34
C PHE A 21 19.72 -3.23 -0.18
N PRO A 22 20.82 -2.70 -0.75
CA PRO A 22 20.86 -2.24 -2.14
C PRO A 22 20.71 -3.37 -3.18
N ALA A 23 21.07 -4.61 -2.84
CA ALA A 23 21.10 -5.74 -3.78
C ALA A 23 19.72 -6.15 -4.33
N GLY A 24 18.62 -5.67 -3.75
CA GLY A 24 17.25 -5.98 -4.19
C GLY A 24 16.41 -4.75 -4.57
N GLY A 25 17.02 -3.57 -4.71
CA GLY A 25 16.28 -2.32 -4.92
C GLY A 25 15.40 -1.91 -3.71
N TYR A 26 15.56 -2.59 -2.57
CA TYR A 26 14.85 -2.30 -1.33
C TYR A 26 15.60 -1.23 -0.54
N SER A 27 15.04 -0.03 -0.50
CA SER A 27 15.58 1.13 0.20
C SER A 27 14.43 1.88 0.85
N PRO A 28 13.84 1.32 1.92
CA PRO A 28 12.65 1.89 2.52
C PRO A 28 12.96 3.26 3.08
N GLY A 29 12.00 4.17 2.97
CA GLY A 29 12.20 5.54 3.37
C GLY A 29 10.90 6.31 3.42
N PHE A 30 11.02 7.59 3.73
CA PHE A 30 9.89 8.49 3.80
C PHE A 30 10.28 9.88 3.29
N MET A 31 9.26 10.64 2.91
CA MET A 31 9.38 12.06 2.59
C MET A 31 8.10 12.78 2.95
N VAL A 32 8.17 14.11 3.02
CA VAL A 32 6.97 14.95 3.17
C VAL A 32 6.58 15.47 1.80
N LEU A 33 5.38 15.12 1.34
CA LEU A 33 4.76 15.66 0.13
C LEU A 33 3.63 16.59 0.56
N ASP A 34 3.84 17.89 0.40
CA ASP A 34 2.95 18.96 0.84
C ASP A 34 2.61 18.85 2.35
N ARG A 35 1.46 18.26 2.68
CA ARG A 35 0.96 18.05 4.05
C ARG A 35 0.95 16.57 4.48
N PHE A 36 1.51 15.69 3.67
CA PHE A 36 1.47 14.24 3.87
C PHE A 36 2.86 13.67 4.15
N LEU A 37 2.98 12.87 5.20
CA LEU A 37 4.11 11.96 5.35
C LEU A 37 3.83 10.74 4.47
N VAL A 38 4.68 10.49 3.48
CA VAL A 38 4.59 9.30 2.63
C VAL A 38 5.76 8.38 2.91
N MET A 39 5.50 7.08 2.89
CA MET A 39 6.49 6.02 3.11
C MET A 39 6.52 5.11 1.89
N GLY A 40 7.71 4.74 1.46
CA GLY A 40 7.94 3.86 0.32
C GLY A 40 8.95 2.77 0.67
N THR A 41 8.92 1.67 -0.07
CA THR A 41 9.86 0.54 0.10
C THR A 41 11.14 0.72 -0.73
N SER A 42 11.16 1.69 -1.64
CA SER A 42 12.29 2.04 -2.48
C SER A 42 12.28 3.54 -2.83
N GLU A 43 13.42 4.05 -3.32
CA GLU A 43 13.52 5.41 -3.90
C GLU A 43 12.54 5.57 -5.09
N ASP A 44 12.42 4.54 -5.95
CA ASP A 44 11.48 4.55 -7.08
C ASP A 44 10.01 4.64 -6.65
N THR A 45 9.65 3.98 -5.54
CA THR A 45 8.28 4.06 -4.99
C THR A 45 7.96 5.47 -4.51
N LEU A 46 8.94 6.15 -3.89
CA LEU A 46 8.79 7.54 -3.48
C LEU A 46 8.69 8.48 -4.69
N ALA A 47 9.52 8.28 -5.72
CA ALA A 47 9.45 9.05 -6.97
C ALA A 47 8.08 8.91 -7.66
N GLN A 48 7.53 7.69 -7.73
CA GLN A 48 6.18 7.47 -8.27
C GLN A 48 5.09 8.25 -7.50
N LEU A 49 5.24 8.40 -6.17
CA LEU A 49 4.31 9.21 -5.38
C LEU A 49 4.46 10.71 -5.66
N VAL A 50 5.68 11.18 -5.96
CA VAL A 50 5.91 12.56 -6.45
C VAL A 50 5.20 12.76 -7.78
N ASP A 51 5.41 11.87 -8.75
CA ASP A 51 4.76 11.94 -10.06
C ASP A 51 3.23 11.98 -9.95
N ILE A 52 2.64 11.13 -9.11
CA ILE A 52 1.20 11.14 -8.85
C ILE A 52 0.75 12.48 -8.24
N SER A 53 1.51 13.03 -7.29
CA SER A 53 1.20 14.33 -6.67
C SER A 53 1.25 15.49 -7.66
N GLU A 54 2.06 15.37 -8.72
CA GLU A 54 2.20 16.36 -9.81
C GLU A 54 1.26 16.10 -10.99
N GLY A 55 0.37 15.11 -10.88
CA GLY A 55 -0.61 14.76 -11.91
C GLY A 55 -0.03 13.98 -13.09
N LYS A 56 1.20 13.48 -12.99
CA LYS A 56 1.88 12.68 -14.03
C LYS A 56 1.60 11.17 -13.94
N GLY A 57 0.96 10.71 -12.85
CA GLY A 57 0.62 9.31 -12.62
C GLY A 57 -0.88 9.05 -12.39
N LEU A 58 -1.26 7.77 -12.31
CA LEU A 58 -2.64 7.36 -12.01
C LEU A 58 -2.83 7.22 -10.49
N PRO A 59 -3.67 8.05 -9.84
CA PRO A 59 -3.90 7.94 -8.41
C PRO A 59 -4.73 6.70 -8.07
N LEU A 60 -4.52 6.12 -6.89
CA LEU A 60 -5.25 4.93 -6.41
C LEU A 60 -6.77 5.12 -6.44
N ALA A 61 -7.25 6.35 -6.19
CA ALA A 61 -8.68 6.70 -6.26
C ALA A 61 -9.34 6.45 -7.63
N LYS A 62 -8.55 6.30 -8.71
CA LYS A 62 -9.05 5.95 -10.05
C LYS A 62 -9.12 4.43 -10.29
N ASN A 63 -8.61 3.62 -9.38
CA ASN A 63 -8.69 2.17 -9.45
C ASN A 63 -10.08 1.70 -8.98
N LYS A 64 -10.83 0.99 -9.84
CA LYS A 64 -12.17 0.47 -9.53
C LYS A 64 -12.19 -0.45 -8.30
N ALA A 65 -11.19 -1.32 -8.16
CA ALA A 65 -11.07 -2.25 -7.03
C ALA A 65 -10.80 -1.54 -5.69
N PHE A 66 -10.39 -0.27 -5.74
CA PHE A 66 -10.28 0.58 -4.56
C PHE A 66 -11.53 1.46 -4.38
N ALA A 67 -12.02 2.09 -5.45
CA ALA A 67 -13.14 3.03 -5.40
C ALA A 67 -14.47 2.36 -5.01
N GLN A 68 -14.80 1.18 -5.55
CA GLN A 68 -16.07 0.51 -5.26
C GLN A 68 -16.25 0.15 -3.77
N PRO A 69 -15.25 -0.43 -3.08
CA PRO A 69 -15.35 -0.66 -1.64
C PRO A 69 -15.54 0.60 -0.81
N LEU A 70 -15.00 1.75 -1.24
CA LEU A 70 -15.10 3.01 -0.49
C LEU A 70 -16.53 3.51 -0.35
N ASP A 71 -17.37 3.30 -1.37
CA ASP A 71 -18.78 3.72 -1.36
C ASP A 71 -19.57 3.05 -0.22
N LEU A 72 -19.09 1.90 0.29
CA LEU A 72 -19.71 1.17 1.39
C LEU A 72 -19.33 1.72 2.79
N LEU A 73 -18.34 2.60 2.87
CA LEU A 73 -17.74 3.00 4.15
C LEU A 73 -18.38 4.23 4.79
N GLY A 74 -19.16 5.02 4.06
CA GLY A 74 -19.82 6.21 4.61
C GLY A 74 -18.85 7.22 5.23
N ASP A 75 -18.98 7.49 6.53
CA ASP A 75 -18.28 8.55 7.28
C ASP A 75 -17.00 8.09 8.00
N LYS A 76 -16.47 6.91 7.66
CA LYS A 76 -15.28 6.34 8.31
C LYS A 76 -14.05 7.21 8.04
N ASN A 77 -13.27 7.50 9.09
CA ASN A 77 -12.12 8.41 9.03
C ASN A 77 -10.76 7.70 9.22
N LEU A 78 -10.79 6.37 9.38
CA LEU A 78 -9.62 5.51 9.42
C LEU A 78 -9.74 4.47 8.32
N MET A 79 -8.65 4.21 7.60
CA MET A 79 -8.64 3.19 6.55
C MET A 79 -7.27 2.52 6.40
N LEU A 80 -7.28 1.19 6.34
CA LEU A 80 -6.21 0.36 5.80
C LEU A 80 -6.75 -0.36 4.56
N TYR A 81 -6.05 -0.25 3.43
CA TYR A 81 -6.41 -0.93 2.18
C TYR A 81 -5.26 -1.82 1.72
N ILE A 82 -5.60 -3.04 1.30
CA ILE A 82 -4.67 -4.00 0.72
C ILE A 82 -5.31 -4.59 -0.54
N ASN A 83 -4.59 -4.53 -1.66
CA ASN A 83 -4.94 -5.24 -2.89
C ASN A 83 -4.44 -6.69 -2.77
N LEU A 84 -5.33 -7.63 -2.46
CA LEU A 84 -4.96 -9.02 -2.20
C LEU A 84 -4.45 -9.72 -3.45
N GLN A 85 -5.02 -9.45 -4.62
CA GLN A 85 -4.59 -10.06 -5.89
C GLN A 85 -3.12 -9.76 -6.21
N LYS A 86 -2.70 -8.50 -6.05
CA LYS A 86 -1.30 -8.11 -6.25
C LYS A 86 -0.37 -8.82 -5.26
N ILE A 87 -0.79 -8.96 -4.00
CA ILE A 87 -0.01 -9.66 -2.99
C ILE A 87 0.09 -11.14 -3.31
N ILE A 88 -1.03 -11.81 -3.63
CA ILE A 88 -1.08 -13.23 -4.01
C ILE A 88 -0.14 -13.49 -5.19
N ASN A 89 -0.19 -12.66 -6.24
CA ASN A 89 0.67 -12.81 -7.42
C ASN A 89 2.16 -12.58 -7.08
N MET A 90 2.46 -11.64 -6.18
CA MET A 90 3.83 -11.39 -5.74
C MET A 90 4.42 -12.58 -4.98
N VAL A 91 3.64 -13.23 -4.11
CA VAL A 91 4.14 -14.33 -3.28
C VAL A 91 4.03 -15.70 -3.93
N ALA A 92 3.22 -15.86 -5.00
CA ALA A 92 2.96 -17.13 -5.67
C ALA A 92 4.26 -17.88 -6.02
N GLY A 93 5.28 -17.18 -6.54
CA GLY A 93 6.56 -17.79 -6.90
C GLY A 93 7.44 -18.26 -5.73
N SER A 94 7.06 -17.94 -4.48
CA SER A 94 7.78 -18.36 -3.26
C SER A 94 7.03 -19.43 -2.47
N LEU A 95 5.85 -19.85 -2.94
CA LEU A 95 5.00 -20.79 -2.22
C LEU A 95 5.28 -22.24 -2.68
N PRO A 96 4.99 -23.25 -1.83
CA PRO A 96 5.21 -24.66 -2.17
C PRO A 96 4.52 -25.07 -3.47
N HIS A 97 5.05 -26.09 -4.16
CA HIS A 97 4.54 -26.55 -5.46
C HIS A 97 3.04 -26.95 -5.46
N ASP A 98 2.47 -27.36 -4.33
CA ASP A 98 1.05 -27.71 -4.22
C ASP A 98 0.13 -26.50 -3.99
N TYR A 99 0.69 -25.30 -3.81
CA TYR A 99 -0.06 -24.07 -3.51
C TYR A 99 -1.11 -23.75 -4.57
N GLU A 100 -0.76 -23.88 -5.84
CA GLU A 100 -1.65 -23.60 -6.97
C GLU A 100 -2.89 -24.50 -6.97
N HIS A 101 -2.75 -25.75 -6.53
CA HIS A 101 -3.88 -26.68 -6.49
C HIS A 101 -4.66 -26.60 -5.18
N LYS A 102 -3.97 -26.38 -4.07
CA LYS A 102 -4.56 -26.48 -2.73
C LYS A 102 -5.16 -25.19 -2.21
N TYR A 103 -4.57 -24.04 -2.54
CA TYR A 103 -4.94 -22.75 -1.92
C TYR A 103 -5.36 -21.70 -2.93
N LEU A 104 -4.74 -21.66 -4.11
CA LEU A 104 -5.07 -20.66 -5.13
C LEU A 104 -6.56 -20.64 -5.52
N PRO A 105 -7.31 -21.77 -5.59
CA PRO A 105 -8.76 -21.72 -5.86
C PRO A 105 -9.56 -20.93 -4.83
N TYR A 106 -9.10 -20.88 -3.58
CA TYR A 106 -9.75 -20.14 -2.49
C TYR A 106 -9.27 -18.68 -2.40
N LEU A 107 -8.06 -18.39 -2.87
CA LEU A 107 -7.45 -17.07 -2.82
C LEU A 107 -7.74 -16.24 -4.07
N LYS A 108 -7.87 -16.89 -5.23
CA LYS A 108 -8.15 -16.25 -6.51
C LYS A 108 -9.43 -15.41 -6.51
N PRO A 109 -10.51 -15.76 -5.79
CA PRO A 109 -11.67 -14.89 -5.70
C PRO A 109 -11.44 -13.64 -4.85
N LEU A 110 -10.44 -13.59 -3.96
CA LEU A 110 -10.28 -12.48 -3.01
C LEU A 110 -9.62 -11.26 -3.66
N GLU A 111 -10.29 -10.12 -3.73
CA GLU A 111 -9.77 -8.93 -4.43
C GLU A 111 -9.09 -7.93 -3.50
N THR A 112 -9.84 -7.44 -2.51
CA THR A 112 -9.41 -6.38 -1.60
C THR A 112 -9.65 -6.82 -0.16
N PHE A 113 -8.71 -6.47 0.72
CA PHE A 113 -8.93 -6.42 2.16
C PHE A 113 -8.90 -4.96 2.61
N LEU A 114 -9.94 -4.54 3.32
CA LEU A 114 -10.08 -3.19 3.82
C LEU A 114 -10.50 -3.22 5.29
N ILE A 115 -9.82 -2.42 6.11
CA ILE A 115 -10.25 -2.10 7.46
C ILE A 115 -10.64 -0.62 7.46
N ALA A 116 -11.89 -0.33 7.77
CA ALA A 116 -12.39 1.03 7.94
C ALA A 116 -12.75 1.25 9.40
N GLY A 117 -12.60 2.46 9.90
CA GLY A 117 -13.00 2.76 11.27
C GLY A 117 -13.41 4.21 11.47
N SER A 118 -14.11 4.42 12.57
CA SER A 118 -14.36 5.75 13.12
C SER A 118 -13.87 5.74 14.56
N ALA A 119 -13.08 6.74 14.93
CA ALA A 119 -12.69 6.96 16.32
C ALA A 119 -13.23 8.30 16.81
N THR A 120 -13.98 8.28 17.91
CA THR A 120 -14.31 9.46 18.71
C THR A 120 -13.55 9.37 20.04
N PRO A 121 -13.53 10.44 20.86
CA PRO A 121 -12.95 10.37 22.20
C PRO A 121 -13.59 9.28 23.10
N GLU A 122 -14.84 8.92 22.85
CA GLU A 122 -15.64 8.02 23.68
C GLU A 122 -15.65 6.56 23.20
N ALA A 123 -15.53 6.32 21.88
CA ALA A 123 -15.53 4.97 21.33
C ALA A 123 -14.82 4.88 19.97
N GLY A 124 -14.26 3.70 19.70
CA GLY A 124 -13.73 3.31 18.39
C GLY A 124 -14.59 2.22 17.76
N THR A 125 -14.82 2.32 16.46
CA THR A 125 -15.47 1.27 15.65
C THR A 125 -14.54 0.87 14.52
N ALA A 126 -14.55 -0.43 14.18
CA ALA A 126 -13.82 -0.97 13.05
C ALA A 126 -14.71 -1.94 12.26
N THR A 127 -14.68 -1.82 10.94
CA THR A 127 -15.36 -2.67 9.98
C THR A 127 -14.32 -3.35 9.11
N PHE A 128 -14.44 -4.67 8.98
CA PHE A 128 -13.58 -5.48 8.14
C PHE A 128 -14.36 -5.86 6.88
N LEU A 129 -13.80 -5.52 5.73
CA LEU A 129 -14.38 -5.80 4.42
C LEU A 129 -13.40 -6.61 3.59
N ILE A 130 -13.88 -7.73 3.05
CA ILE A 130 -13.19 -8.51 2.03
C ILE A 130 -14.09 -8.51 0.81
N THR A 131 -13.59 -8.05 -0.34
CA THR A 131 -14.33 -8.17 -1.60
C THR A 131 -13.91 -9.42 -2.35
N ILE A 132 -14.89 -10.02 -3.01
CA ILE A 132 -14.70 -11.18 -3.87
C ILE A 132 -15.02 -10.81 -5.32
N SER A 133 -14.19 -11.28 -6.26
CA SER A 133 -14.43 -11.14 -7.70
C SER A 133 -15.60 -12.03 -8.13
N GLU A 134 -16.40 -11.56 -9.07
CA GLU A 134 -17.42 -12.38 -9.75
C GLU A 134 -16.83 -13.52 -10.59
#